data_AF-A0A1G3A0T4-F1
#
_entry.id   AF-A0A1G3A0T4-F1
#
_cell.length_a   1.000
_cell.length_b   1.000
_cell.length_c   1.000
_cell.angle_alpha   90.00
_cell.angle_beta   90.00
_cell.angle_gamma   90.00
#
_symmetry.space_group_name_H-M   'P 1'
#
loop_
_entity.id
_entity.type
_entity.pdbx_description
1 polymer ?
#
loop_
_entity_poly.entity_id
_entity_poly.type
_entity_poly.pdbx_seq_one_letter_code
_entity_poly.pdbx_strand_id
1 'polypeptide(L)'
;MLSVTDAMEMADRAPHAKTCINLDARAYELMAEKFPEVAAKLTKHLAAGRIELIGGTYGQPMGTTIGGESNIRQMVVGRETIRKALGYEMVTFLEEEEFTHPQIPQIAAQAGFRYASLAQLDTWGRAGCPRQDINAFHWQGIDGTTIPCVPKNALFGYSPDGKRLAGSAEFQELKKLGKPLICSTTPTTSTSRGTRRRPPPPACTSMRRS
;
A
#
# COMPACT_ATOMS: atom_id res chain seq x y z
N MET A 1 -18.48 -4.29 6.63
CA MET A 1 -17.06 -4.67 6.70
C MET A 1 -16.94 -6.03 6.04
N LEU A 2 -16.11 -6.16 5.00
CA LEU A 2 -15.99 -7.40 4.25
C LEU A 2 -15.00 -8.33 4.97
N SER A 3 -15.37 -9.58 5.23
CA SER A 3 -14.47 -10.52 5.90
C SER A 3 -13.36 -11.00 4.96
N VAL A 4 -12.29 -11.58 5.50
CA VAL A 4 -11.21 -12.20 4.69
C VAL A 4 -11.78 -13.28 3.76
N THR A 5 -12.80 -14.02 4.22
CA THR A 5 -13.48 -15.05 3.43
C THR A 5 -14.28 -14.45 2.28
N ASP A 6 -15.01 -13.37 2.53
CA ASP A 6 -15.75 -12.67 1.47
C ASP A 6 -14.80 -12.13 0.39
N ALA A 7 -13.63 -11.62 0.79
CA ALA A 7 -12.62 -11.15 -0.16
C ALA A 7 -12.12 -12.27 -1.08
N MET A 8 -11.90 -13.47 -0.51
CA MET A 8 -11.57 -14.67 -1.28
C MET A 8 -12.74 -15.10 -2.18
N GLU A 9 -13.98 -15.08 -1.70
CA GLU A 9 -15.15 -15.42 -2.54
C GLU A 9 -15.32 -14.46 -3.71
N MET A 10 -15.10 -13.15 -3.51
CA MET A 10 -15.13 -12.14 -4.57
C MET A 10 -14.03 -12.35 -5.60
N ALA A 11 -12.86 -12.82 -5.16
CA ALA A 11 -11.80 -13.23 -6.05
C ALA A 11 -12.21 -14.48 -6.84
N ASP A 12 -12.78 -15.50 -6.21
CA ASP A 12 -13.08 -16.79 -6.84
C ASP A 12 -14.28 -16.77 -7.79
N ARG A 13 -15.30 -15.96 -7.52
CA ARG A 13 -16.51 -15.89 -8.34
C ARG A 13 -16.40 -14.82 -9.42
N ALA A 14 -17.03 -15.04 -10.57
CA ALA A 14 -17.11 -14.02 -11.62
C ALA A 14 -17.68 -12.71 -11.06
N PRO A 15 -17.08 -11.53 -11.34
CA PRO A 15 -16.09 -11.28 -12.40
C PRO A 15 -14.61 -11.45 -11.99
N HIS A 16 -14.31 -12.16 -10.90
CA HIS A 16 -12.95 -12.36 -10.35
C HIS A 16 -12.29 -11.05 -9.93
N ALA A 17 -12.96 -10.32 -9.04
CA ALA A 17 -12.47 -9.03 -8.57
C ALA A 17 -11.14 -9.21 -7.82
N LYS A 18 -10.14 -8.38 -8.14
CA LYS A 18 -9.00 -8.22 -7.25
C LYS A 18 -9.42 -7.41 -6.05
N THR A 19 -9.14 -7.91 -4.86
CA THR A 19 -9.50 -7.23 -3.60
C THR A 19 -8.25 -6.84 -2.84
N CYS A 20 -8.38 -5.78 -2.06
CA CYS A 20 -7.36 -5.38 -1.10
C CYS A 20 -7.94 -5.52 0.32
N ILE A 21 -7.21 -6.19 1.21
CA ILE A 21 -7.63 -6.38 2.60
C ILE A 21 -6.85 -5.38 3.47
N ASN A 22 -7.60 -4.59 4.23
CA ASN A 22 -7.08 -3.70 5.24
C ASN A 22 -7.43 -4.25 6.63
N LEU A 23 -6.41 -4.76 7.33
CA LEU A 23 -6.46 -5.24 8.71
C LEU A 23 -5.10 -4.95 9.37
N ASP A 24 -5.08 -4.83 10.70
CA ASP A 24 -3.85 -4.75 11.46
C ASP A 24 -3.09 -6.10 11.49
N ALA A 25 -1.80 -6.06 11.85
CA ALA A 25 -0.98 -7.28 11.90
C ALA A 25 -1.49 -8.27 12.95
N ARG A 26 -2.05 -7.77 14.06
CA ARG A 26 -2.58 -8.62 15.14
C ARG A 26 -3.75 -9.47 14.66
N ALA A 27 -4.61 -8.96 13.79
CA ALA A 27 -5.70 -9.70 13.18
C ALA A 27 -5.18 -10.86 12.32
N TYR A 28 -4.13 -10.64 11.52
CA TYR A 28 -3.51 -11.71 10.74
C TYR A 28 -2.82 -12.77 11.61
N GLU A 29 -2.15 -12.34 12.68
CA GLU A 29 -1.54 -13.25 13.67
C GLU A 29 -2.61 -14.13 14.32
N LEU A 30 -3.68 -13.52 14.84
CA LEU A 30 -4.77 -14.26 15.47
C LEU A 30 -5.48 -15.18 14.47
N MET A 31 -5.63 -14.76 13.21
CA MET A 31 -6.20 -15.61 12.16
C MET A 31 -5.31 -16.83 11.90
N ALA A 32 -3.98 -16.67 11.81
CA ALA A 32 -3.06 -17.78 11.64
C ALA A 32 -3.07 -18.75 12.85
N GLU A 33 -3.24 -18.23 14.06
CA GLU A 33 -3.33 -19.03 15.29
C GLU A 33 -4.66 -19.80 15.42
N LYS A 34 -5.79 -19.14 15.12
CA LYS A 34 -7.14 -19.66 15.41
C LYS A 34 -7.81 -20.31 14.22
N PHE A 35 -7.47 -19.89 13.01
CA PHE A 35 -8.08 -20.33 11.75
C PHE A 35 -6.99 -20.62 10.70
N PRO A 36 -6.05 -21.55 10.98
CA PRO A 36 -4.91 -21.82 10.10
C PRO A 36 -5.34 -22.23 8.68
N GLU A 37 -6.51 -22.86 8.52
CA GLU A 37 -7.10 -23.19 7.23
C GLU A 37 -7.52 -21.95 6.41
N VAL A 38 -7.98 -20.89 7.07
CA VAL A 38 -8.31 -19.60 6.44
C VAL A 38 -7.02 -18.90 6.04
N ALA A 39 -6.03 -18.85 6.93
CA ALA A 39 -4.72 -18.28 6.63
C ALA A 39 -4.04 -18.99 5.43
N ALA A 40 -4.07 -20.33 5.40
CA ALA A 40 -3.52 -21.11 4.29
C ALA A 40 -4.23 -20.84 2.95
N LYS A 41 -5.57 -20.64 2.97
CA LYS A 41 -6.32 -20.22 1.78
C LYS A 41 -5.92 -18.81 1.35
N LEU A 42 -5.84 -17.87 2.29
CA LEU A 42 -5.44 -16.49 2.00
C LEU A 42 -4.04 -16.44 1.38
N THR A 43 -3.05 -17.14 1.93
CA THR A 43 -1.68 -17.18 1.37
C THR A 43 -1.66 -17.65 -0.08
N LYS A 44 -2.53 -18.60 -0.49
CA LYS A 44 -2.65 -19.00 -1.90
C LYS A 44 -3.16 -17.86 -2.79
N HIS A 45 -4.13 -17.09 -2.31
CA HIS A 45 -4.67 -15.93 -3.03
C HIS A 45 -3.65 -14.80 -3.15
N LEU A 46 -2.87 -14.57 -2.09
CA LEU A 46 -1.76 -13.62 -2.06
C LEU A 46 -0.67 -14.02 -3.06
N ALA A 47 -0.24 -15.30 -3.05
CA ALA A 47 0.74 -15.82 -4.00
C ALA A 47 0.27 -15.75 -5.45
N ALA A 48 -1.04 -15.93 -5.69
CA ALA A 48 -1.66 -15.79 -7.00
C ALA A 48 -1.88 -14.32 -7.43
N GLY A 49 -1.61 -13.34 -6.56
CA GLY A 49 -1.85 -11.91 -6.82
C GLY A 49 -3.32 -11.57 -7.07
N ARG A 50 -4.25 -12.39 -6.52
CA ARG A 50 -5.70 -12.15 -6.56
C ARG A 50 -6.14 -11.23 -5.42
N ILE A 51 -5.41 -11.27 -4.31
CA ILE A 51 -5.60 -10.44 -3.14
C ILE A 51 -4.28 -9.73 -2.84
N GLU A 52 -4.36 -8.48 -2.41
CA GLU A 52 -3.23 -7.72 -1.86
C GLU A 52 -3.56 -7.27 -0.44
N LEU A 53 -2.55 -7.18 0.41
CA LEU A 53 -2.71 -6.59 1.75
C LEU A 53 -2.23 -5.14 1.74
N ILE A 54 -2.95 -4.29 2.46
CA ILE A 54 -2.57 -2.91 2.77
C ILE A 54 -2.57 -2.71 4.30
N GLY A 55 -1.93 -1.64 4.77
CA GLY A 55 -1.71 -1.42 6.21
C GLY A 55 -0.25 -1.68 6.57
N GLY A 56 -0.04 -2.61 7.50
CA GLY A 56 1.31 -3.08 7.87
C GLY A 56 1.82 -2.59 9.22
N THR A 57 1.03 -1.80 9.94
CA THR A 57 1.28 -1.54 11.36
C THR A 57 0.72 -2.68 12.23
N TYR A 58 1.20 -2.79 13.48
CA TYR A 58 0.80 -3.89 14.35
C TYR A 58 -0.66 -3.77 14.84
N GLY A 59 -1.11 -2.57 15.21
CA GLY A 59 -2.45 -2.33 15.76
C GLY A 59 -3.05 -0.96 15.40
N GLN A 60 -2.82 -0.46 14.19
CA GLN A 60 -3.38 0.80 13.67
C GLN A 60 -3.29 1.98 14.67
N PRO A 61 -2.08 2.32 15.14
CA PRO A 61 -1.89 3.31 16.19
C PRO A 61 -2.24 4.73 15.73
N MET A 62 -2.77 5.55 16.64
CA MET A 62 -2.67 7.01 16.55
C MET A 62 -1.26 7.42 16.97
N GLY A 63 -0.38 7.65 15.99
CA GLY A 63 1.06 7.87 16.22
C GLY A 63 1.39 9.13 17.01
N THR A 64 0.45 10.09 17.09
CA THR A 64 0.55 11.28 17.94
C THR A 64 0.35 10.98 19.44
N THR A 65 -0.19 9.80 19.78
CA THR A 65 -0.53 9.43 21.16
C THR A 65 0.48 8.47 21.81
N ILE A 66 1.49 8.02 21.07
CA ILE A 66 2.52 7.08 21.53
C ILE A 66 3.93 7.60 21.27
N GLY A 67 4.92 7.09 22.00
CA GLY A 67 6.31 7.52 21.84
C GLY A 67 6.93 7.12 20.49
N GLY A 68 7.98 7.83 20.07
CA GLY A 68 8.62 7.61 18.76
C GLY A 68 9.15 6.19 18.55
N GLU A 69 9.73 5.56 19.57
CA GLU A 69 10.14 4.15 19.50
C GLU A 69 8.95 3.21 19.29
N SER A 70 7.81 3.51 19.91
CA SER A 70 6.57 2.74 19.72
C SER A 70 6.02 2.92 18.30
N ASN A 71 6.10 4.12 17.71
CA ASN A 71 5.77 4.33 16.29
C ASN A 71 6.63 3.47 15.37
N ILE A 72 7.96 3.44 15.59
CA ILE A 72 8.86 2.57 14.83
C ILE A 72 8.49 1.09 15.00
N ARG A 73 8.24 0.65 16.24
CA ARG A 73 7.84 -0.73 16.53
C ARG A 73 6.54 -1.11 15.85
N GLN A 74 5.56 -0.21 15.80
CA GLN A 74 4.29 -0.47 15.12
C GLN A 74 4.51 -0.86 13.65
N MET A 75 5.42 -0.18 12.96
CA MET A 75 5.78 -0.48 11.58
C MET A 75 6.65 -1.74 11.43
N VAL A 76 7.72 -1.85 12.22
CA VAL A 76 8.69 -2.96 12.11
C VAL A 76 8.06 -4.28 12.56
N VAL A 77 7.43 -4.30 13.74
CA VAL A 77 6.77 -5.50 14.28
C VAL A 77 5.56 -5.86 13.43
N GLY A 78 4.77 -4.87 12.98
CA GLY A 78 3.61 -5.12 12.13
C GLY A 78 3.97 -5.88 10.85
N ARG A 79 4.97 -5.41 10.09
CA ARG A 79 5.46 -6.11 8.89
C ARG A 79 5.95 -7.52 9.20
N GLU A 80 6.77 -7.67 10.23
CA GLU A 80 7.37 -8.96 10.60
C GLU A 80 6.30 -9.97 11.06
N THR A 81 5.30 -9.51 11.80
CA THR A 81 4.16 -10.35 12.23
C THR A 81 3.37 -10.85 11.02
N ILE A 82 3.05 -9.99 10.04
CA ILE A 82 2.35 -10.40 8.82
C ILE A 82 3.20 -11.40 8.01
N ARG A 83 4.51 -11.14 7.90
CA ARG A 83 5.45 -12.04 7.23
C ARG A 83 5.46 -13.43 7.89
N LYS A 84 5.51 -13.50 9.22
CA LYS A 84 5.47 -14.77 9.96
C LYS A 84 4.12 -15.48 9.83
N ALA A 85 3.01 -14.74 9.92
CA ALA A 85 1.67 -15.30 9.90
C ALA A 85 1.28 -15.86 8.52
N LEU A 86 1.65 -15.16 7.44
CA LEU A 86 1.13 -15.43 6.10
C LEU A 86 2.20 -15.71 5.04
N GLY A 87 3.49 -15.54 5.35
CA GLY A 87 4.56 -15.57 4.36
C GLY A 87 4.51 -14.41 3.36
N TYR A 88 3.84 -13.31 3.72
CA TYR A 88 3.60 -12.17 2.84
C TYR A 88 4.50 -10.98 3.18
N GLU A 89 5.18 -10.44 2.17
CA GLU A 89 6.01 -9.24 2.32
C GLU A 89 5.16 -7.98 2.12
N MET A 90 4.88 -7.28 3.23
CA MET A 90 4.20 -5.98 3.19
C MET A 90 5.09 -4.94 2.53
N VAL A 91 4.66 -4.38 1.39
CA VAL A 91 5.43 -3.38 0.63
C VAL A 91 4.81 -1.98 0.65
N THR A 92 3.58 -1.84 1.13
CA THR A 92 2.88 -0.56 1.19
C THR A 92 2.53 -0.25 2.63
N PHE A 93 3.00 0.90 3.12
CA PHE A 93 2.52 1.50 4.36
C PHE A 93 1.22 2.27 4.06
N LEU A 94 0.21 2.08 4.88
CA LEU A 94 -0.99 2.92 4.85
C LEU A 94 -1.08 3.66 6.17
N GLU A 95 -1.18 4.98 6.06
CA GLU A 95 -1.52 5.81 7.18
C GLU A 95 -3.05 5.82 7.30
N GLU A 96 -3.55 5.11 8.31
CA GLU A 96 -4.99 4.88 8.53
C GLU A 96 -5.56 5.77 9.63
N GLU A 97 -4.74 6.04 10.64
CA GLU A 97 -5.05 6.99 11.70
C GLU A 97 -3.99 8.09 11.70
N GLU A 98 -4.25 9.16 12.45
CA GLU A 98 -3.30 10.26 12.62
C GLU A 98 -1.98 9.72 13.21
N PHE A 99 -1.02 9.46 12.32
CA PHE A 99 0.30 8.94 12.63
C PHE A 99 1.38 9.98 12.35
N THR A 100 1.01 11.05 11.62
CA THR A 100 1.92 11.91 10.87
C THR A 100 2.93 12.60 11.77
N HIS A 101 4.21 12.32 11.49
CA HIS A 101 5.32 13.19 11.85
C HIS A 101 6.23 13.37 10.62
N PRO A 102 7.07 14.42 10.56
CA PRO A 102 7.82 14.74 9.34
C PRO A 102 8.87 13.71 8.90
N GLN A 103 9.09 12.65 9.69
CA GLN A 103 10.12 11.62 9.47
C GLN A 103 9.52 10.29 8.98
N ILE A 104 8.20 10.20 8.78
CA ILE A 104 7.54 8.97 8.34
C ILE A 104 8.14 8.38 7.05
N PRO A 105 8.44 9.16 6.00
CA PRO A 105 9.06 8.60 4.79
C PRO A 105 10.36 7.83 5.07
N GLN A 106 11.21 8.35 5.96
CA GLN A 106 12.44 7.67 6.36
C GLN A 106 12.13 6.39 7.14
N ILE A 107 11.26 6.46 8.15
CA ILE A 107 10.91 5.29 8.96
C ILE A 107 10.27 4.20 8.10
N ALA A 108 9.35 4.57 7.21
CA ALA A 108 8.70 3.63 6.30
C ALA A 108 9.71 2.93 5.39
N ALA A 109 10.60 3.69 4.77
CA ALA A 109 11.65 3.14 3.91
C ALA A 109 12.60 2.20 4.68
N GLN A 110 13.06 2.61 5.87
CA GLN A 110 13.95 1.81 6.70
C GLN A 110 13.27 0.59 7.31
N ALA A 111 11.98 0.67 7.61
CA ALA A 111 11.16 -0.46 8.02
C ALA A 111 10.92 -1.44 6.87
N GLY A 112 11.26 -1.09 5.62
CA GLY A 112 11.20 -1.94 4.43
C GLY A 112 9.93 -1.78 3.58
N PHE A 113 9.14 -0.74 3.81
CA PHE A 113 8.08 -0.36 2.88
C PHE A 113 8.66 0.33 1.63
N ARG A 114 8.01 0.11 0.49
CA ARG A 114 8.38 0.70 -0.81
C ARG A 114 7.39 1.77 -1.27
N TYR A 115 6.16 1.71 -0.78
CA TYR A 115 5.09 2.64 -1.13
C TYR A 115 4.38 3.12 0.14
N ALA A 116 3.73 4.27 0.03
CA ALA A 116 2.84 4.80 1.06
C ALA A 116 1.46 5.14 0.50
N SER A 117 0.46 5.21 1.37
CA SER A 117 -0.87 5.73 1.05
C SER A 117 -1.36 6.59 2.21
N LEU A 118 -1.86 7.78 1.88
CA LEU A 118 -2.55 8.69 2.80
C LEU A 118 -4.06 8.68 2.58
N ALA A 119 -4.58 7.72 1.80
CA ALA A 119 -5.98 7.67 1.43
C ALA A 119 -6.92 7.62 2.64
N GLN A 120 -6.45 7.06 3.75
CA GLN A 120 -7.26 6.75 4.94
C GLN A 120 -6.87 7.51 6.20
N LEU A 121 -5.94 8.47 6.20
CA LEU A 121 -5.29 8.93 7.43
C LEU A 121 -6.19 9.52 8.54
N ASP A 122 -7.44 9.84 8.21
CA ASP A 122 -8.45 10.42 9.10
C ASP A 122 -9.65 9.49 9.25
N THR A 123 -9.44 8.17 9.24
CA THR A 123 -10.54 7.19 9.35
C THR A 123 -11.34 7.40 10.63
N TRP A 124 -10.69 7.62 11.77
CA TRP A 124 -11.35 7.99 13.04
C TRP A 124 -10.87 9.33 13.64
N GLY A 125 -9.94 10.01 12.96
CA GLY A 125 -9.39 11.30 13.37
C GLY A 125 -10.21 12.51 12.92
N ARG A 126 -10.00 13.66 13.58
CA ARG A 126 -10.50 14.97 13.11
C ARG A 126 -9.48 15.73 12.25
N ALA A 127 -8.21 15.36 12.37
CA ALA A 127 -7.10 15.94 11.61
C ALA A 127 -6.66 14.95 10.52
N GLY A 128 -6.30 15.49 9.36
CA GLY A 128 -5.91 14.71 8.20
C GLY A 128 -5.13 15.53 7.18
N CYS A 129 -4.79 14.93 6.04
CA CYS A 129 -4.14 15.63 4.94
C CYS A 129 -5.18 16.28 4.01
N PRO A 130 -4.86 17.43 3.39
CA PRO A 130 -5.73 18.02 2.39
C PRO A 130 -5.93 17.07 1.21
N ARG A 131 -7.16 17.01 0.70
CA ARG A 131 -7.46 16.28 -0.53
C ARG A 131 -6.64 16.86 -1.69
N GLN A 132 -6.04 15.98 -2.49
CA GLN A 132 -5.23 16.35 -3.64
C GLN A 132 -5.88 15.87 -4.94
N ASP A 133 -5.75 16.65 -6.01
CA ASP A 133 -6.22 16.28 -7.36
C ASP A 133 -5.10 15.64 -8.19
N ILE A 134 -4.30 14.78 -7.56
CA ILE A 134 -3.21 14.02 -8.19
C ILE A 134 -3.30 12.53 -7.86
N ASN A 135 -2.69 11.68 -8.69
CA ASN A 135 -2.69 10.23 -8.49
C ASN A 135 -1.63 9.76 -7.49
N ALA A 136 -0.45 10.37 -7.52
CA ALA A 136 0.67 10.02 -6.67
C ALA A 136 1.66 11.19 -6.59
N PHE A 137 2.46 11.20 -5.53
CA PHE A 137 3.55 12.15 -5.31
C PHE A 137 4.71 11.47 -4.58
N HIS A 138 5.86 12.12 -4.52
CA HIS A 138 6.96 11.68 -3.66
C HIS A 138 6.78 12.32 -2.29
N TRP A 139 6.47 11.50 -1.28
CA TRP A 139 6.39 11.99 0.08
C TRP A 139 7.80 12.08 0.66
N GLN A 140 8.25 13.30 0.91
CA GLN A 140 9.60 13.60 1.38
C GLN A 140 9.60 13.85 2.90
N GLY A 141 10.53 13.18 3.59
CA GLY A 141 10.83 13.44 5.00
C GLY A 141 11.79 14.63 5.15
N ILE A 142 11.92 15.17 6.37
CA ILE A 142 12.80 16.33 6.63
C ILE A 142 14.29 16.02 6.44
N ASP A 143 14.68 14.75 6.37
CA ASP A 143 16.03 14.28 6.01
C ASP A 143 16.25 14.15 4.50
N GLY A 144 15.24 14.42 3.69
CA GLY A 144 15.29 14.29 2.23
C GLY A 144 14.94 12.89 1.71
N THR A 145 14.73 11.88 2.58
CA THR A 145 14.26 10.56 2.15
C THR A 145 12.89 10.68 1.49
N THR A 146 12.67 9.95 0.39
CA THR A 146 11.40 9.98 -0.35
C THR A 146 10.80 8.59 -0.48
N ILE A 147 9.46 8.50 -0.39
CA ILE A 147 8.69 7.29 -0.70
C ILE A 147 7.55 7.65 -1.67
N PRO A 148 7.33 6.89 -2.75
CA PRO A 148 6.18 7.12 -3.61
C PRO A 148 4.87 6.89 -2.85
N CYS A 149 3.96 7.85 -2.94
CA CYS A 149 2.78 7.92 -2.09
C CYS A 149 1.52 8.23 -2.91
N VAL A 150 0.41 7.58 -2.58
CA VAL A 150 -0.93 7.97 -3.07
C VAL A 150 -1.54 8.93 -2.05
N PRO A 151 -2.02 10.12 -2.47
CA PRO A 151 -2.67 11.06 -1.57
C PRO A 151 -4.10 10.62 -1.26
N LYS A 152 -4.72 11.28 -0.26
CA LYS A 152 -6.17 11.36 -0.21
C LYS A 152 -6.67 12.14 -1.42
N ASN A 153 -7.33 11.48 -2.36
CA ASN A 153 -7.93 12.10 -3.53
C ASN A 153 -9.38 11.66 -3.69
N ALA A 154 -9.99 12.03 -4.81
CA ALA A 154 -11.37 11.70 -5.07
C ALA A 154 -11.71 10.22 -5.09
N LEU A 155 -10.75 9.35 -5.41
CA LEU A 155 -10.98 7.91 -5.54
C LEU A 155 -11.24 7.24 -4.18
N PHE A 156 -10.90 7.91 -3.08
CA PHE A 156 -11.19 7.42 -1.74
C PHE A 156 -12.62 7.81 -1.30
N GLY A 157 -13.32 6.88 -0.65
CA GLY A 157 -14.65 7.14 -0.06
C GLY A 157 -15.81 7.15 -1.06
N TYR A 158 -15.66 6.52 -2.23
CA TYR A 158 -16.81 6.33 -3.14
C TYR A 158 -17.90 5.48 -2.50
N SER A 159 -19.15 5.91 -2.72
CA SER A 159 -20.31 5.33 -2.07
C SER A 159 -20.51 3.84 -2.42
N PRO A 160 -20.91 2.99 -1.45
CA PRO A 160 -21.26 1.58 -1.69
C PRO A 160 -22.41 1.41 -2.69
N ASP A 161 -23.22 2.45 -2.91
CA ASP A 161 -24.32 2.46 -3.88
C ASP A 161 -23.88 2.40 -5.35
N GLY A 162 -22.57 2.44 -5.60
CA GLY A 162 -22.01 2.25 -6.93
C GLY A 162 -22.28 3.42 -7.87
N LYS A 163 -22.34 4.68 -7.39
CA LYS A 163 -22.09 5.84 -8.26
C LYS A 163 -20.88 5.51 -9.14
N ARG A 164 -21.09 5.43 -10.46
CA ARG A 164 -20.06 4.95 -11.41
C ARG A 164 -18.81 5.82 -11.25
N LEU A 165 -17.85 5.32 -10.48
CA LEU A 165 -16.52 5.93 -10.32
C LEU A 165 -15.96 6.27 -11.70
N ALA A 166 -16.00 5.30 -12.62
CA ALA A 166 -15.52 5.48 -13.99
C ALA A 166 -16.21 6.61 -14.78
N GLY A 167 -17.42 7.02 -14.38
CA GLY A 167 -18.19 8.08 -15.04
C GLY A 167 -18.12 9.43 -14.34
N SER A 168 -17.46 9.52 -13.17
CA SER A 168 -17.39 10.78 -12.42
C SER A 168 -16.41 11.76 -13.07
N ALA A 169 -16.66 13.06 -12.91
CA ALA A 169 -15.76 14.09 -13.43
C ALA A 169 -14.37 13.97 -12.80
N GLU A 170 -14.32 13.71 -11.49
CA GLU A 170 -13.08 13.57 -10.74
C GLU A 170 -12.24 12.39 -11.24
N PHE A 171 -12.87 11.26 -11.56
CA PHE A 171 -12.17 10.12 -12.15
C PHE A 171 -11.65 10.45 -13.55
N GLN A 172 -12.40 11.19 -14.36
CA GLN A 172 -11.93 11.60 -15.69
C GLN A 172 -10.75 12.56 -15.60
N GLU A 173 -10.73 13.49 -14.65
CA GLU A 173 -9.58 14.38 -14.43
C GLU A 173 -8.34 13.59 -13.99
N LEU A 174 -8.47 12.70 -12.99
CA LEU A 174 -7.36 11.88 -12.54
C LEU A 174 -6.85 10.92 -13.62
N LYS A 175 -7.73 10.45 -14.51
CA LYS A 175 -7.37 9.62 -15.66
C LYS A 175 -6.50 10.38 -16.67
N LYS A 176 -6.67 11.70 -16.83
CA LYS A 176 -5.81 12.53 -17.71
C LYS A 176 -4.36 12.55 -17.22
N LEU A 177 -4.14 12.37 -15.93
CA LEU A 177 -2.80 12.32 -15.31
C LEU A 177 -2.09 10.97 -15.52
N GLY A 178 -2.69 10.03 -16.26
CA GLY A 178 -2.14 8.72 -16.56
C GLY A 178 -2.77 7.59 -15.74
N LYS A 179 -2.28 6.36 -15.93
CA LYS A 179 -2.65 5.25 -15.03
C LYS A 179 -2.17 5.61 -13.62
N PRO A 180 -2.98 5.42 -12.57
CA PRO A 180 -2.51 5.57 -11.21
C PRO A 180 -1.42 4.51 -10.97
N LEU A 181 -0.14 4.92 -11.12
CA LEU A 181 1.14 4.31 -10.72
C LEU A 181 2.30 4.87 -11.62
N ILE A 182 2.82 6.04 -11.22
CA ILE A 182 4.21 6.59 -11.23
C ILE A 182 5.12 6.54 -12.49
N CYS A 183 5.57 7.75 -12.92
CA CYS A 183 6.98 8.25 -13.01
C CYS A 183 6.93 9.78 -13.25
N SER A 184 7.18 10.63 -12.24
CA SER A 184 8.43 11.34 -11.84
C SER A 184 8.98 12.42 -12.80
N THR A 185 9.05 13.67 -12.28
CA THR A 185 9.87 14.86 -12.65
C THR A 185 10.92 14.62 -13.76
N THR A 186 10.93 15.29 -14.93
CA THR A 186 11.23 16.72 -15.26
C THR A 186 10.97 16.90 -16.79
N PRO A 187 10.74 18.10 -17.38
CA PRO A 187 10.16 18.17 -18.74
C PRO A 187 11.17 17.83 -19.82
N THR A 188 10.76 17.02 -20.79
CA THR A 188 11.50 16.87 -22.06
C THR A 188 10.52 16.76 -23.21
N THR A 189 10.47 17.82 -24.00
CA THR A 189 10.05 17.79 -25.40
C THR A 189 10.94 16.81 -26.16
N SER A 190 10.35 15.78 -26.79
CA SER A 190 10.64 15.43 -28.20
C SER A 190 9.95 14.13 -28.65
N THR A 191 9.25 14.28 -29.77
CA THR A 191 9.00 13.39 -30.91
C THR A 191 9.34 11.90 -30.88
N SER A 192 8.36 11.13 -31.36
CA SER A 192 8.30 9.71 -31.70
C SER A 192 9.55 9.06 -32.34
N ARG A 193 9.82 7.78 -32.01
CA ARG A 193 9.91 6.62 -32.96
C ARG A 193 10.41 5.32 -32.28
N GLY A 194 9.77 4.20 -32.64
CA GLY A 194 10.43 2.89 -32.86
C GLY A 194 10.63 1.94 -31.67
N THR A 195 9.92 0.80 -31.69
CA THR A 195 10.09 -0.34 -30.78
C THR A 195 11.42 -1.10 -31.01
N ARG A 196 12.21 -1.28 -29.95
CA ARG A 196 13.23 -2.35 -29.88
C ARG A 196 13.16 -3.07 -28.52
N ARG A 197 13.17 -4.42 -28.58
CA ARG A 197 13.20 -5.31 -27.41
C ARG A 197 14.53 -5.17 -26.66
N ARG A 198 14.47 -5.20 -25.33
CA ARG A 198 15.63 -5.15 -24.42
C ARG A 198 16.26 -6.55 -24.26
N PRO A 199 17.60 -6.71 -24.24
CA PRO A 199 18.24 -8.00 -23.96
C PRO A 199 18.21 -8.33 -22.45
N PRO A 200 18.37 -9.61 -22.06
CA PRO A 200 18.35 -10.03 -20.66
C PRO A 200 19.63 -9.61 -19.92
N PRO A 201 19.58 -9.46 -18.58
CA PRO A 201 20.72 -9.05 -17.78
C PRO A 201 21.79 -10.16 -17.64
N PRO A 202 23.07 -9.80 -17.43
CA PRO A 202 24.16 -10.76 -17.28
C PRO A 202 24.11 -11.49 -15.93
N ALA A 203 24.58 -12.74 -15.92
CA ALA A 203 24.64 -13.62 -14.76
C ALA A 203 25.62 -13.11 -13.69
N CYS A 204 25.21 -13.20 -12.42
CA CYS A 204 25.99 -12.79 -11.26
C CYS A 204 27.11 -13.81 -10.98
N THR A 205 28.36 -13.49 -11.32
CA THR A 205 29.54 -14.27 -10.90
C THR A 205 29.87 -13.99 -9.44
N SER A 206 29.95 -15.05 -8.65
CA SER A 206 30.32 -15.05 -7.25
C SER A 206 31.77 -14.56 -7.03
N MET A 207 31.96 -13.54 -6.21
CA MET A 207 33.27 -13.26 -5.62
C MET A 207 33.48 -14.21 -4.44
N ARG A 208 34.51 -15.05 -4.58
CA ARG A 208 35.09 -15.88 -3.53
C ARG A 208 35.80 -14.99 -2.51
N ARG A 209 35.78 -15.45 -1.26
CA ARG A 209 36.55 -14.97 -0.12
C ARG A 209 38.05 -15.08 -0.38
N SER A 210 38.79 -14.02 -0.05
CA SER A 210 39.98 -13.96 0.84
C SER A 210 40.65 -12.61 0.67
#